data_AF-A0A0K8SU05-F1
#
_entry.id   AF-A0A0K8SU05-F1
#
_cell.length_a   1.000
_cell.length_b   1.000
_cell.length_c   1.000
_cell.angle_alpha   90.00
_cell.angle_beta   90.00
_cell.angle_gamma   90.00
#
_symmetry.space_group_name_H-M   'P 1'
#
loop_
_entity.id
_entity.type
_entity.pdbx_description
1 polymer ?
#
loop_
_entity_poly.entity_id
_entity_poly.type
_entity_poly.pdbx_seq_one_letter_code
_entity_poly.pdbx_strand_id
1 'polypeptide(L)'
;IQFSFGHVLCRVGMLCFTDAFHYIFTRMGPDEREQRSSCRRWLSDNLFLVCTLLGVTGGIILGFLVRPLNPSPDVIMLISYPGELFMRVLKLMILPFVISCLIMGTATLNISKNGRIAIRTMTYFFVTSLINVTLGITLVLLIHPGDPSVKFNSTVQTQDVSPVKPLDGFLDMGRNLVPDNLFQAAFEQTFTEYVPVSIKYEHVEHPNENASNIEVIQQAKINR
;
A
#
# COMPACT_ATOMS: atom_id res chain seq x y z
N ILE A 1 -24.30 23.61 6.73
CA ILE A 1 -23.76 22.46 7.51
C ILE A 1 -22.53 21.83 6.84
N GLN A 2 -22.31 22.05 5.54
CA GLN A 2 -21.21 21.48 4.75
C GLN A 2 -19.84 22.19 4.88
N PHE A 3 -19.78 23.38 5.48
CA PHE A 3 -18.50 24.10 5.70
C PHE A 3 -17.87 23.86 7.08
N SER A 4 -18.56 23.16 7.99
CA SER A 4 -18.12 23.08 9.40
C SER A 4 -17.29 21.83 9.72
N PHE A 5 -17.41 20.73 8.96
CA PHE A 5 -16.73 19.47 9.31
C PHE A 5 -15.29 19.37 8.76
N GLY A 6 -15.04 19.87 7.54
CA GLY A 6 -13.69 19.92 6.97
C GLY A 6 -12.73 20.84 7.75
N HIS A 7 -13.29 21.91 8.33
CA HIS A 7 -12.51 22.83 9.16
C HIS A 7 -12.20 22.25 10.56
N VAL A 8 -12.99 21.31 11.08
CA VAL A 8 -12.77 20.69 12.41
C VAL A 8 -11.72 19.58 12.36
N LEU A 9 -11.73 18.71 11.34
CA LEU A 9 -10.71 17.65 11.21
C LEU A 9 -9.35 18.19 10.76
N CYS A 10 -9.32 19.18 9.86
CA CYS A 10 -8.07 19.83 9.47
C CYS A 10 -7.51 20.69 10.61
N ARG A 11 -8.36 21.37 11.40
CA ARG A 11 -7.90 22.08 12.60
C ARG A 11 -7.46 21.13 13.71
N VAL A 12 -8.16 20.06 14.05
CA VAL A 12 -7.74 19.21 15.20
C VAL A 12 -6.46 18.43 14.90
N GLY A 13 -6.28 17.91 13.68
CA GLY A 13 -5.06 17.18 13.29
C GLY A 13 -3.85 18.08 13.05
N MET A 14 -4.05 19.25 12.42
CA MET A 14 -2.96 20.20 12.14
C MET A 14 -2.65 21.07 13.38
N LEU A 15 -3.62 21.48 14.20
CA LEU A 15 -3.35 22.20 15.45
C LEU A 15 -2.60 21.31 16.45
N CYS A 16 -2.86 20.01 16.55
CA CYS A 16 -2.10 19.20 17.50
C CYS A 16 -0.62 19.05 17.11
N PHE A 17 -0.31 19.03 15.81
CA PHE A 17 1.07 18.96 15.30
C PHE A 17 1.75 20.34 15.28
N THR A 18 1.02 21.38 14.90
CA THR A 18 1.54 22.76 14.83
C THR A 18 1.59 23.40 16.21
N ASP A 19 0.66 23.13 17.13
CA ASP A 19 0.74 23.59 18.53
C ASP A 19 1.81 22.84 19.29
N ALA A 20 2.06 21.55 19.04
CA ALA A 20 3.22 20.87 19.64
C ALA A 20 4.55 21.46 19.13
N PHE A 21 4.63 21.74 17.82
CA PHE A 21 5.83 22.33 17.22
C PHE A 21 6.01 23.81 17.60
N HIS A 22 4.92 24.58 17.66
CA HIS A 22 4.91 25.99 18.04
C HIS A 22 5.07 26.18 19.55
N TYR A 23 4.50 25.32 20.40
CA TYR A 23 4.75 25.31 21.85
C TYR A 23 6.20 24.93 22.20
N ILE A 24 6.85 24.06 21.41
CA ILE A 24 8.29 23.81 21.47
C ILE A 24 9.09 25.04 21.01
N PHE A 25 8.63 25.76 19.97
CA PHE A 25 9.33 26.91 19.39
C PHE A 25 9.18 28.20 20.23
N THR A 26 8.03 28.45 20.86
CA THR A 26 7.74 29.69 21.61
C THR A 26 8.22 29.65 23.06
N ARG A 27 8.59 28.48 23.60
CA ARG A 27 9.13 28.37 24.97
C ARG A 27 10.65 28.51 25.05
N MET A 28 11.33 28.82 23.95
CA MET A 28 12.78 29.03 23.92
C MET A 28 13.12 30.51 23.69
N GLY A 29 12.86 31.33 24.71
CA GLY A 29 13.65 32.55 24.96
C GLY A 29 14.93 32.15 25.71
N PRO A 30 16.11 32.66 25.32
CA PRO A 30 17.38 31.96 25.54
C PRO A 30 18.00 32.19 26.92
N ASP A 31 18.39 31.10 27.58
CA ASP A 31 19.58 31.04 28.44
C ASP A 31 20.44 29.85 27.96
N GLU A 32 21.45 30.16 27.13
CA GLU A 32 22.10 29.20 26.20
C GLU A 32 22.84 28.02 26.86
N ARG A 33 23.16 28.07 28.16
CA ARG A 33 23.97 27.03 28.81
C ARG A 33 23.17 25.95 29.53
N GLU A 34 22.05 26.29 30.17
CA GLU A 34 21.24 25.30 30.90
C GLU A 34 20.34 24.49 29.93
N GLN A 35 19.81 25.15 28.90
CA GLN A 35 18.89 24.57 27.93
C GLN A 35 19.55 23.59 26.94
N ARG A 36 20.83 23.80 26.58
CA ARG A 36 21.62 22.86 25.76
C ARG A 36 21.76 21.48 26.42
N SER A 37 21.85 21.44 27.75
CA SER A 37 21.97 20.18 28.50
C SER A 37 20.65 19.42 28.56
N SER A 38 19.52 20.15 28.63
CA SER A 38 18.17 19.58 28.71
C SER A 38 17.67 19.11 27.34
N CYS A 39 17.89 19.91 26.29
CA CYS A 39 17.54 19.55 24.92
C CYS A 39 18.38 18.35 24.41
N ARG A 40 19.68 18.30 24.75
CA ARG A 40 20.53 17.14 24.41
C ARG A 40 20.15 15.87 25.17
N ARG A 41 19.70 15.97 26.42
CA ARG A 41 19.14 14.83 27.17
C ARG A 41 17.86 14.32 26.52
N TRP A 42 16.91 15.21 26.27
CA TRP A 42 15.64 14.86 25.61
C TRP A 42 15.83 14.30 24.19
N LEU A 43 16.77 14.87 23.43
CA LEU A 43 17.14 14.39 22.10
C LEU A 43 17.84 13.03 22.15
N SER A 44 18.63 12.76 23.19
CA SER A 44 19.22 11.45 23.43
C SER A 44 18.17 10.41 23.78
N ASP A 45 17.12 10.80 24.52
CA ASP A 45 16.03 9.90 24.90
C ASP A 45 15.12 9.54 23.72
N ASN A 46 14.95 10.47 22.77
CA ASN A 46 14.08 10.31 21.59
C ASN A 46 14.85 10.20 20.27
N LEU A 47 16.13 9.82 20.33
CA LEU A 47 17.07 9.89 19.21
C LEU A 47 16.55 9.14 17.97
N PHE A 48 15.98 7.95 18.15
CA PHE A 48 15.47 7.14 17.04
C PHE A 48 14.30 7.83 16.30
N LEU A 49 13.35 8.39 17.04
CA LEU A 49 12.21 9.11 16.48
C LEU A 49 12.68 10.35 15.72
N VAL A 50 13.58 11.14 16.33
CA VAL A 50 14.09 12.36 15.69
C VAL A 50 14.90 12.03 14.43
N CYS A 51 15.77 11.01 14.46
CA CYS A 51 16.54 10.57 13.29
C CYS A 51 15.64 10.11 12.14
N THR A 52 14.57 9.35 12.42
CA THR A 52 13.65 8.88 11.36
C THR A 52 12.84 10.02 10.75
N LEU A 53 12.36 10.96 11.57
CA LEU A 53 11.65 12.15 11.07
C LEU A 53 12.57 13.06 10.23
N LEU A 54 13.80 13.29 10.70
CA LEU A 54 14.81 14.05 9.94
C LEU A 54 15.21 13.33 8.65
N GLY A 55 15.31 12.00 8.66
CA GLY A 55 15.60 11.20 7.46
C GLY A 55 14.50 11.31 6.41
N VAL A 56 13.23 11.18 6.80
CA VAL A 56 12.09 11.31 5.87
C VAL A 56 11.98 12.72 5.32
N THR A 57 12.03 13.74 6.18
CA THR A 57 11.94 15.14 5.76
C THR A 57 13.12 15.53 4.86
N GLY A 58 14.34 15.15 5.22
CA GLY A 58 15.53 15.33 4.41
C GLY A 58 15.45 14.63 3.05
N GLY A 59 14.96 13.39 3.02
CA GLY A 59 14.75 12.63 1.79
C GLY A 59 13.74 13.29 0.85
N ILE A 60 12.63 13.81 1.37
CA ILE A 60 11.63 14.55 0.59
C ILE A 60 12.25 15.81 -0.01
N ILE A 61 12.94 16.63 0.81
CA ILE A 61 13.57 17.88 0.36
C ILE A 61 14.60 17.59 -0.72
N LEU A 62 15.45 16.59 -0.51
CA LEU A 62 16.47 16.18 -1.49
C LEU A 62 15.82 15.69 -2.80
N GLY A 63 14.75 14.90 -2.72
CA GLY A 63 14.01 14.43 -3.89
C GLY A 63 13.42 15.58 -4.71
N PHE A 64 12.84 16.59 -4.05
CA PHE A 64 12.34 17.79 -4.72
C PHE A 64 13.46 18.63 -5.35
N LEU A 65 14.62 18.73 -4.71
CA LEU A 65 15.76 19.50 -5.21
C LEU A 65 16.44 18.84 -6.41
N VAL A 66 16.49 17.51 -6.45
CA VAL A 66 17.11 16.73 -7.54
C VAL A 66 16.21 16.64 -8.77
N ARG A 67 14.87 16.67 -8.60
CA ARG A 67 13.89 16.58 -9.68
C ARG A 67 14.09 17.58 -10.84
N PRO A 68 14.32 18.90 -10.63
CA PRO A 68 14.51 19.85 -11.74
C PRO A 68 15.84 19.67 -12.49
N LEU A 69 16.81 18.95 -11.93
CA LEU A 69 18.14 18.79 -12.52
C LEU A 69 18.21 17.72 -13.62
N ASN A 70 17.13 16.98 -13.88
CA ASN A 70 17.05 15.88 -14.85
C ASN A 70 18.32 14.99 -14.86
N PRO A 71 18.66 14.36 -13.71
CA PRO A 71 19.89 13.59 -13.59
C PRO A 71 19.93 12.39 -14.56
N SER A 72 21.13 12.00 -14.96
CA SER A 72 21.38 10.80 -15.76
C SER A 72 20.81 9.53 -15.08
N PRO A 73 20.30 8.54 -15.83
CA PRO A 73 19.75 7.29 -15.27
C PRO A 73 20.66 6.58 -14.27
N ASP A 74 21.99 6.64 -14.47
CA ASP A 74 22.96 6.00 -13.58
C ASP A 74 22.98 6.64 -12.18
N VAL A 75 22.78 7.96 -12.10
CA VAL A 75 22.73 8.70 -10.82
C VAL A 75 21.44 8.36 -10.07
N ILE A 76 20.34 8.19 -10.80
CA ILE A 76 19.04 7.78 -10.23
C ILE A 76 19.14 6.36 -9.66
N MET A 77 19.84 5.46 -10.35
CA MET A 77 20.07 4.11 -9.85
C MET A 77 20.90 4.13 -8.55
N LEU A 78 21.98 4.91 -8.52
CA LEU A 78 22.87 5.00 -7.37
C LEU A 78 22.18 5.57 -6.12
N ILE A 79 21.35 6.62 -6.29
CA ILE A 79 20.61 7.23 -5.17
C ILE A 79 19.46 6.33 -4.67
N SER A 80 18.87 5.51 -5.55
CA SER A 80 17.77 4.61 -5.19
C SER A 80 18.25 3.29 -4.56
N TYR A 81 19.49 2.88 -4.85
CA TYR A 81 20.09 1.65 -4.36
C TYR A 81 20.00 1.42 -2.84
N PRO A 82 20.32 2.39 -1.95
CA PRO A 82 20.16 2.18 -0.50
C PRO A 82 18.70 1.94 -0.09
N GLY A 83 17.73 2.57 -0.77
CA GLY A 83 16.30 2.35 -0.53
C GLY A 83 15.86 0.95 -0.95
N GLU A 84 16.33 0.47 -2.11
CA GLU A 84 16.09 -0.90 -2.58
C GLU A 84 16.67 -1.95 -1.61
N LEU A 85 17.90 -1.73 -1.13
CA LEU A 85 18.53 -2.62 -0.15
C LEU A 85 17.74 -2.65 1.16
N PHE A 86 17.30 -1.49 1.64
CA PHE A 86 16.47 -1.40 2.85
C PHE A 86 15.16 -2.17 2.70
N MET A 87 14.45 -1.98 1.58
CA MET A 87 13.20 -2.71 1.30
C MET A 87 13.42 -4.23 1.22
N ARG A 88 14.55 -4.69 0.67
CA ARG A 88 14.90 -6.12 0.65
C ARG A 88 15.13 -6.68 2.05
N VAL A 89 15.81 -5.95 2.93
CA VAL A 89 16.02 -6.36 4.32
C VAL A 89 14.70 -6.42 5.08
N LEU A 90 13.81 -5.43 4.92
CA LEU A 90 12.49 -5.44 5.56
C LEU A 90 11.63 -6.63 5.12
N LYS A 91 11.61 -6.92 3.81
CA LYS A 91 10.87 -8.06 3.25
C LYS A 91 11.44 -9.40 3.70
N LEU A 92 12.74 -9.50 3.98
CA LEU A 92 13.33 -10.72 4.52
C LEU A 92 12.98 -10.92 6.00
N MET A 93 12.90 -9.84 6.78
CA MET A 93 12.54 -9.92 8.20
C MET A 93 11.06 -10.22 8.45
N ILE A 94 10.15 -9.79 7.57
CA ILE A 94 8.71 -9.90 7.83
C ILE A 94 8.23 -11.35 8.00
N LEU A 95 8.69 -12.26 7.14
CA LEU A 95 8.26 -13.66 7.12
C LEU A 95 8.60 -14.40 8.43
N PRO A 96 9.85 -14.45 8.90
CA PRO A 96 10.17 -15.09 10.18
C PRO A 96 9.54 -14.37 11.37
N PHE A 97 9.49 -13.04 11.34
CA PHE A 97 8.94 -12.26 12.46
C PHE A 97 7.45 -12.51 12.67
N VAL A 98 6.65 -12.53 11.60
CA VAL A 98 5.21 -12.78 11.67
C VAL A 98 4.92 -14.19 12.20
N ILE A 99 5.63 -15.21 11.70
CA ILE A 99 5.43 -16.60 12.13
C ILE A 99 5.77 -16.76 13.62
N SER A 100 6.92 -16.25 14.07
CA SER A 100 7.32 -16.34 15.48
C SER A 100 6.36 -15.58 16.40
N CYS A 101 5.91 -14.37 16.00
CA CYS A 101 4.94 -13.59 16.76
C CYS A 101 3.59 -14.29 16.86
N LEU A 102 3.12 -14.91 15.78
CA LEU A 102 1.86 -15.66 15.75
C LEU A 102 1.92 -16.90 16.65
N ILE A 103 2.98 -17.70 16.56
CA ILE A 103 3.15 -18.91 17.40
C ILE A 103 3.20 -18.53 18.88
N MET A 104 4.05 -17.58 19.25
CA MET A 104 4.16 -17.12 20.64
C MET A 104 2.85 -16.48 21.14
N GLY A 105 2.19 -15.70 20.28
CA GLY A 105 0.90 -15.10 20.57
C GLY A 105 -0.17 -16.14 20.87
N THR A 106 -0.31 -17.16 20.00
CA THR A 106 -1.32 -18.21 20.17
C THR A 106 -1.02 -19.17 21.31
N ALA A 107 0.25 -19.49 21.58
CA ALA A 107 0.66 -20.41 22.65
C ALA A 107 0.26 -19.95 24.06
N THR A 108 0.06 -18.65 24.26
CA THR A 108 -0.31 -18.06 25.56
C THR A 108 -1.82 -17.86 25.74
N LEU A 109 -2.64 -18.14 24.72
CA LEU A 109 -4.06 -17.82 24.70
C LEU A 109 -4.93 -19.01 25.17
N ASN A 110 -5.74 -18.79 26.21
CA ASN A 110 -6.79 -19.70 26.64
C ASN A 110 -8.11 -19.41 25.89
N ILE A 111 -8.60 -20.37 25.10
CA ILE A 111 -9.81 -20.23 24.26
C ILE A 111 -11.01 -19.68 25.05
N SER A 112 -11.28 -20.19 26.25
CA SER A 112 -12.50 -19.87 27.01
C SER A 112 -12.57 -18.41 27.48
N LYS A 113 -11.42 -17.75 27.69
CA LYS A 113 -11.37 -16.34 28.14
C LYS A 113 -11.08 -15.38 26.98
N ASN A 114 -10.26 -15.81 26.02
CA ASN A 114 -9.75 -14.94 24.96
C ASN A 114 -10.63 -14.93 23.70
N GLY A 115 -11.50 -15.93 23.51
CA GLY A 115 -12.41 -15.96 22.35
C GLY A 115 -13.36 -14.76 22.28
N ARG A 116 -13.84 -14.25 23.43
CA ARG A 116 -14.69 -13.04 23.48
C ARG A 116 -13.92 -11.77 23.14
N ILE A 117 -12.62 -11.74 23.39
CA ILE A 117 -11.76 -10.61 22.98
C ILE A 117 -11.59 -10.67 21.46
N ALA A 118 -11.27 -11.85 20.90
CA ALA A 118 -11.12 -12.04 19.47
C ALA A 118 -12.36 -11.64 18.65
N ILE A 119 -13.56 -12.03 19.10
CA ILE A 119 -14.81 -11.68 18.38
C ILE A 119 -15.12 -10.18 18.44
N ARG A 120 -14.80 -9.52 19.57
CA ARG A 120 -14.92 -8.06 19.70
C ARG A 120 -13.95 -7.35 18.78
N THR A 121 -12.70 -7.82 18.70
CA THR A 121 -11.68 -7.26 17.81
C THR A 121 -12.07 -7.43 16.34
N MET A 122 -12.54 -8.62 15.94
CA MET A 122 -13.01 -8.85 14.57
C MET A 122 -14.17 -7.92 14.22
N THR A 123 -15.19 -7.84 15.08
CA THR A 123 -16.33 -6.94 14.88
C THR A 123 -15.87 -5.48 14.76
N TYR A 124 -14.93 -5.05 15.61
CA TYR A 124 -14.35 -3.71 15.57
C TYR A 124 -13.64 -3.41 14.25
N PHE A 125 -12.85 -4.35 13.73
CA PHE A 125 -12.18 -4.18 12.43
C PHE A 125 -13.15 -4.16 11.26
N PHE A 126 -14.19 -4.99 11.26
CA PHE A 126 -15.21 -4.96 10.23
C PHE A 126 -15.95 -3.62 10.21
N VAL A 127 -16.43 -3.15 11.36
CA VAL A 127 -17.17 -1.87 11.45
C VAL A 127 -16.28 -0.69 11.06
N THR A 128 -15.04 -0.64 11.56
CA THR A 128 -14.11 0.44 11.23
C THR A 128 -13.73 0.44 9.75
N SER A 129 -13.56 -0.74 9.13
CA SER A 129 -13.29 -0.83 7.69
C SER A 129 -14.45 -0.31 6.85
N LEU A 130 -15.70 -0.60 7.22
CA LEU A 130 -16.88 -0.06 6.54
C LEU A 130 -16.95 1.47 6.63
N ILE A 131 -16.65 2.03 7.81
CA ILE A 131 -16.58 3.48 8.01
C ILE A 131 -15.45 4.08 7.14
N ASN A 132 -14.26 3.47 7.13
CA ASN A 132 -13.12 3.94 6.33
C ASN A 132 -13.42 3.90 4.83
N VAL A 133 -14.03 2.84 4.31
CA VAL A 133 -14.42 2.72 2.90
C VAL A 133 -15.46 3.77 2.53
N THR A 134 -16.47 3.98 3.39
CA THR A 134 -17.50 5.00 3.17
C THR A 134 -16.88 6.40 3.12
N LEU A 135 -15.96 6.72 4.04
CA LEU A 135 -15.23 7.98 4.04
C LEU A 135 -14.34 8.12 2.80
N GLY A 136 -13.64 7.07 2.39
CA GLY A 136 -12.78 7.05 1.20
C GLY A 136 -13.57 7.30 -0.09
N ILE A 137 -14.68 6.58 -0.29
CA ILE A 137 -15.56 6.78 -1.44
C ILE A 137 -16.15 8.18 -1.44
N THR A 138 -16.64 8.65 -0.28
CA THR A 138 -17.19 10.01 -0.15
C THR A 138 -16.15 11.06 -0.52
N LEU A 139 -14.91 10.91 -0.05
CA LEU A 139 -13.82 11.85 -0.36
C LEU A 139 -13.45 11.87 -1.84
N VAL A 140 -13.34 10.69 -2.47
CA VAL A 140 -13.03 10.56 -3.90
C VAL A 140 -14.14 11.16 -4.75
N LEU A 141 -15.41 10.93 -4.39
CA LEU A 141 -16.57 11.51 -5.09
C LEU A 141 -16.76 13.01 -4.79
N LEU A 142 -16.16 13.57 -3.76
CA LEU A 142 -16.21 15.02 -3.51
C LEU A 142 -15.08 15.75 -4.25
N ILE A 143 -13.86 15.23 -4.15
CA ILE A 143 -12.66 15.85 -4.74
C ILE A 143 -12.59 15.58 -6.24
N HIS A 144 -13.14 14.46 -6.71
CA HIS A 144 -12.98 13.95 -8.08
C HIS A 144 -11.52 14.01 -8.55
N PRO A 145 -10.60 13.29 -7.89
CA PRO A 145 -9.19 13.33 -8.27
C PRO A 145 -9.00 12.67 -9.64
N GLY A 146 -8.68 13.48 -10.66
CA GLY A 146 -8.25 13.04 -11.98
C GLY A 146 -9.11 13.57 -13.12
N ASP A 147 -8.49 14.34 -14.02
CA ASP A 147 -9.12 14.76 -15.27
C ASP A 147 -9.02 13.62 -16.31
N PRO A 148 -10.14 13.16 -16.89
CA PRO A 148 -10.12 12.11 -17.92
C PRO A 148 -9.43 12.58 -19.22
N SER A 149 -9.31 13.89 -19.45
CA SER A 149 -8.66 14.47 -20.63
C SER A 149 -7.14 14.29 -20.66
N VAL A 150 -6.48 14.14 -19.50
CA VAL A 150 -5.01 14.00 -19.41
C VAL A 150 -4.55 12.58 -19.79
N LYS A 151 -5.47 11.60 -19.82
CA LYS A 151 -5.18 10.22 -20.21
C LYS A 151 -4.97 10.04 -21.73
N PHE A 152 -5.41 10.98 -22.56
CA PHE A 152 -5.34 10.85 -24.03
C PHE A 152 -3.92 11.05 -24.60
N ASN A 153 -3.02 11.72 -23.86
CA ASN A 153 -1.65 12.01 -24.31
C ASN A 153 -0.60 11.05 -23.74
N SER A 154 -1.01 10.13 -22.87
CA SER A 154 -0.11 9.08 -22.39
C SER A 154 -0.32 7.85 -23.26
N THR A 155 0.63 7.59 -24.16
CA THR A 155 0.81 6.31 -24.87
C THR A 155 1.17 5.20 -23.88
N VAL A 156 0.33 4.99 -22.87
CA VAL A 156 0.34 3.76 -22.10
C VAL A 156 -0.39 2.78 -23.00
N GLN A 157 0.37 1.83 -23.55
CA GLN A 157 -0.23 0.61 -24.07
C GLN A 157 -1.10 0.06 -22.96
N THR A 158 -2.41 0.26 -23.04
CA THR A 158 -3.37 -0.57 -22.34
C THR A 158 -3.10 -1.97 -22.86
N GLN A 159 -2.25 -2.72 -22.14
CA GLN A 159 -2.38 -4.16 -22.10
C GLN A 159 -3.87 -4.39 -21.89
N ASP A 160 -4.48 -5.06 -22.86
CA ASP A 160 -5.87 -5.45 -22.84
C ASP A 160 -6.00 -6.40 -21.66
N VAL A 161 -6.24 -5.83 -20.47
CA VAL A 161 -6.37 -6.57 -19.23
C VAL A 161 -7.67 -7.32 -19.40
N SER A 162 -7.56 -8.60 -19.76
CA SER A 162 -8.68 -9.53 -19.86
C SER A 162 -9.65 -9.25 -18.71
N PRO A 163 -10.96 -9.09 -18.96
CA PRO A 163 -11.92 -8.72 -17.93
C PRO A 163 -11.94 -9.81 -16.86
N VAL A 164 -11.15 -9.59 -15.81
CA VAL A 164 -11.06 -10.49 -14.66
C VAL A 164 -12.44 -10.55 -14.02
N LYS A 165 -13.05 -11.73 -14.02
CA LYS A 165 -14.36 -11.92 -13.40
C LYS A 165 -14.19 -11.68 -11.90
N PRO A 166 -15.02 -10.85 -11.24
CA PRO A 166 -14.92 -10.62 -9.79
C PRO A 166 -14.99 -11.91 -8.97
N LEU A 167 -15.71 -12.91 -9.49
CA LEU A 167 -15.80 -14.24 -8.90
C LEU A 167 -14.43 -14.95 -8.84
N ASP A 168 -13.57 -14.78 -9.85
CA ASP A 168 -12.26 -15.43 -9.90
C ASP A 168 -11.31 -14.85 -8.85
N GLY A 169 -11.40 -13.54 -8.58
CA GLY A 169 -10.68 -12.93 -7.44
C GLY A 169 -11.15 -13.45 -6.08
N PHE A 170 -12.46 -13.68 -5.90
CA PHE A 170 -12.98 -14.29 -4.66
C PHE A 170 -12.53 -15.75 -4.53
N LEU A 171 -12.57 -16.51 -5.62
CA LEU A 171 -12.10 -17.89 -5.67
C LEU A 171 -10.60 -17.98 -5.39
N ASP A 172 -9.79 -17.06 -5.93
CA ASP A 172 -8.34 -16.97 -5.69
C ASP A 172 -8.03 -16.62 -4.23
N MET A 173 -8.81 -15.75 -3.60
CA MET A 173 -8.69 -15.47 -2.17
C MET A 173 -8.95 -16.75 -1.34
N GLY A 174 -9.96 -17.54 -1.70
CA GLY A 174 -10.24 -18.83 -1.08
C GLY A 174 -9.11 -19.85 -1.29
N ARG A 175 -8.55 -19.93 -2.51
CA ARG A 175 -7.41 -20.81 -2.83
C ARG A 175 -6.16 -20.44 -2.04
N ASN A 176 -5.88 -19.14 -1.86
CA ASN A 176 -4.74 -18.69 -1.07
C ASN A 176 -4.95 -18.83 0.45
N LEU A 177 -6.19 -18.95 0.93
CA LEU A 177 -6.48 -19.18 2.35
C LEU A 177 -6.04 -20.58 2.81
N VAL A 178 -6.18 -21.59 1.94
CA VAL A 178 -5.78 -22.98 2.21
C VAL A 178 -4.80 -23.41 1.11
N PRO A 179 -3.50 -23.11 1.26
CA PRO A 179 -2.51 -23.45 0.25
C PRO A 179 -2.22 -24.95 0.22
N ASP A 180 -1.88 -25.46 -0.97
CA ASP A 180 -1.45 -26.85 -1.16
C ASP A 180 -0.10 -27.15 -0.45
N ASN A 181 0.74 -26.12 -0.26
CA ASN A 181 2.03 -26.23 0.42
C ASN A 181 2.37 -24.94 1.19
N LEU A 182 2.62 -25.08 2.50
CA LEU A 182 2.94 -23.96 3.38
C LEU A 182 4.25 -23.25 3.01
N PHE A 183 5.28 -23.99 2.60
CA PHE A 183 6.58 -23.41 2.23
C PHE A 183 6.48 -22.64 0.91
N GLN A 184 5.75 -23.19 -0.07
CA GLN A 184 5.55 -22.52 -1.35
C GLN A 184 4.72 -21.25 -1.19
N ALA A 185 3.62 -21.31 -0.44
CA ALA A 185 2.74 -20.16 -0.18
C ALA A 185 3.42 -19.00 0.57
N ALA A 186 4.59 -19.24 1.16
CA ALA A 186 5.37 -18.19 1.81
C ALA A 186 6.15 -17.32 0.81
N PHE A 187 6.41 -17.82 -0.41
CA PHE A 187 7.16 -17.12 -1.45
C PHE A 187 6.35 -16.84 -2.72
N GLU A 188 5.28 -17.59 -2.94
CA GLU A 188 4.44 -17.53 -4.14
C GLU A 188 2.96 -17.35 -3.76
N GLN A 189 2.21 -16.64 -4.60
CA GLN A 189 0.78 -16.42 -4.42
C GLN A 189 0.04 -16.89 -5.67
N THR A 190 -1.04 -17.65 -5.51
CA THR A 190 -1.83 -18.18 -6.62
C THR A 190 -2.78 -17.12 -7.17
N PHE A 191 -2.78 -16.90 -8.47
CA PHE A 191 -3.74 -16.02 -9.15
C PHE A 191 -4.18 -16.59 -10.50
N THR A 192 -5.39 -16.25 -10.91
CA THR A 192 -5.95 -16.65 -12.20
C THR A 192 -5.48 -15.69 -13.28
N GLU A 193 -4.74 -16.22 -14.27
CA GLU A 193 -4.29 -15.48 -15.45
C GLU A 193 -5.12 -15.91 -16.66
N TYR A 194 -5.68 -14.94 -17.40
CA TYR A 194 -6.42 -15.22 -18.63
C TYR A 194 -5.49 -15.15 -19.82
N VAL A 195 -5.17 -16.31 -20.39
CA VAL A 195 -4.41 -16.39 -21.64
C VAL A 195 -5.41 -16.38 -22.80
N PRO A 196 -5.33 -15.42 -23.75
CA PRO A 196 -6.17 -15.45 -24.93
C PRO A 196 -5.73 -16.63 -25.81
N VAL A 197 -6.59 -17.64 -25.94
CA VAL A 197 -6.35 -18.76 -26.87
C VAL A 197 -6.99 -18.39 -28.20
N SER A 198 -6.15 -18.18 -29.21
CA SER A 198 -6.60 -18.04 -30.60
C SER A 198 -6.87 -19.44 -31.15
N ILE A 199 -8.14 -19.84 -31.20
CA ILE A 199 -8.52 -21.08 -31.90
C ILE A 199 -8.55 -20.76 -33.39
N LYS A 200 -7.56 -21.30 -34.12
CA LYS A 200 -7.59 -21.32 -35.58
C LYS A 200 -8.54 -22.45 -36.00
N TYR A 201 -9.76 -22.12 -36.42
CA TYR A 201 -10.65 -23.08 -37.06
C TYR A 201 -10.07 -23.40 -38.44
N GLU A 202 -9.52 -24.60 -38.62
CA GLU A 202 -9.23 -25.12 -39.94
C GLU A 202 -10.58 -25.50 -40.58
N HIS A 203 -11.14 -24.59 -41.38
CA HIS A 203 -12.32 -24.89 -42.17
C HIS A 203 -11.98 -26.02 -43.16
N VAL A 204 -12.63 -27.18 -43.00
CA VAL A 204 -12.82 -28.09 -44.14
C VAL A 204 -13.67 -27.32 -45.15
N GLU A 205 -13.06 -26.98 -46.28
CA GLU A 205 -13.56 -26.04 -47.27
C GLU A 205 -14.90 -26.51 -47.88
N HIS A 206 -15.99 -25.82 -47.50
CA HIS A 206 -17.21 -25.75 -48.30
C HIS A 206 -17.38 -24.31 -48.78
N PRO A 207 -17.61 -24.07 -50.09
CA PRO A 207 -17.38 -22.76 -50.68
C PRO A 207 -18.62 -21.87 -50.54
N ASN A 208 -18.68 -21.03 -49.49
CA ASN A 208 -19.35 -19.71 -49.46
C ASN A 208 -19.72 -19.22 -48.04
N GLU A 209 -18.80 -18.61 -47.28
CA GLU A 209 -19.18 -17.51 -46.38
C GLU A 209 -17.95 -16.76 -45.86
N ASN A 210 -17.91 -15.46 -46.10
CA ASN A 210 -16.76 -14.60 -45.87
C ASN A 210 -16.96 -13.85 -44.54
N ALA A 211 -16.65 -14.50 -43.42
CA ALA A 211 -16.37 -13.82 -42.16
C ALA A 211 -15.67 -14.80 -41.21
N SER A 212 -14.34 -14.72 -41.13
CA SER A 212 -13.56 -15.38 -40.08
C SER A 212 -13.88 -14.69 -38.74
N ASN A 213 -14.93 -15.12 -38.06
CA ASN A 213 -15.16 -14.77 -36.66
C ASN A 213 -14.13 -15.54 -35.83
N ILE A 214 -13.01 -14.88 -35.51
CA ILE A 214 -12.05 -15.40 -34.54
C ILE A 214 -12.70 -15.25 -33.17
N GLU A 215 -13.31 -16.32 -32.66
CA GLU A 215 -13.77 -16.37 -31.28
C GLU A 215 -12.55 -16.51 -30.37
N VAL A 216 -12.13 -15.39 -29.74
CA VAL A 216 -11.06 -15.40 -28.76
C VAL A 216 -11.60 -16.02 -27.48
N ILE A 217 -11.37 -17.31 -27.28
CA ILE A 217 -11.71 -17.99 -26.04
C ILE A 217 -10.62 -17.68 -25.02
N GLN A 218 -10.96 -16.94 -23.97
CA GLN A 218 -10.07 -16.70 -22.84
C GLN A 218 -10.05 -17.94 -21.95
N GLN A 219 -8.90 -18.60 -21.86
CA GLN A 219 -8.72 -19.73 -20.94
C GLN A 219 -8.15 -19.21 -19.61
N ALA A 220 -8.85 -19.52 -18.52
CA ALA A 220 -8.35 -19.26 -17.17
C ALA A 220 -7.25 -20.28 -16.85
N LYS A 221 -6.01 -19.81 -16.74
CA LYS A 221 -4.88 -20.61 -16.29
C LYS A 221 -4.57 -20.24 -14.83
N ILE A 222 -4.57 -21.23 -13.95
CA ILE A 222 -4.13 -21.05 -12.57
C ILE A 222 -2.60 -20.95 -12.61
N ASN A 223 -2.05 -19.79 -12.28
CA ASN A 223 -0.61 -19.60 -12.11
C ASN A 223 -0.28 -19.85 -10.64
N ARG A 224 0.65 -20.76 -10.37
CA ARG A 224 1.10 -21.13 -9.02
C ARG A 224 2.45 -20.52 -8.76
#